data_AF-A0A158L4H7-F1
#
_entry.id   AF-A0A158L4H7-F1
#
_cell.length_a   1.000
_cell.length_b   1.000
_cell.length_c   1.000
_cell.angle_alpha   90.00
_cell.angle_beta   90.00
_cell.angle_gamma   90.00
#
_symmetry.space_group_name_H-M   'P 1'
#
loop_
_entity.id
_entity.type
_entity.pdbx_description
1 polymer ?
#
loop_
_entity_poly.entity_id
_entity_poly.type
_entity_poly.pdbx_seq_one_letter_code
_entity_poly.pdbx_strand_id
1 'polypeptide(L)'
;MSSEIQMINSIASKGLRDIIGQSVDAAVTGPVLVRSDIPEGPVVLTPTRHYYCDGRLLAYEITDAQAFWALLRQAKAEHGDRGATVLLPAAEHFRNRRLFVSHDGMAVLALGNTEDTRGYLSSVCKSPKYPGSMTQLLQLAIQEGANHLFCFDTCLTAYYRRLGFRPVCRVSFEVFGEPCDWDREAYREYGPAGKAGCPDVNYFCYDPCQPLSCAADPVDVALASTDIPYASSLQQANDILKREVDRVLALQ
;
A
#
# COMPACT_ATOMS: atom_id res chain seq x y z
N MET A 1 -14.73 -17.82 10.53
CA MET A 1 -13.26 -17.91 10.37
C MET A 1 -12.80 -18.88 9.29
N SER A 2 -13.64 -19.80 8.76
CA SER A 2 -13.22 -20.81 7.76
C SER A 2 -13.38 -20.38 6.29
N SER A 3 -14.23 -19.39 5.99
CA SER A 3 -14.53 -18.97 4.61
C SER A 3 -13.51 -17.97 4.02
N GLU A 4 -12.94 -17.07 4.83
CA GLU A 4 -11.93 -16.10 4.37
C GLU A 4 -10.59 -16.76 4.04
N ILE A 5 -10.18 -17.76 4.82
CA ILE A 5 -8.90 -18.46 4.64
C ILE A 5 -8.90 -19.30 3.35
N GLN A 6 -10.04 -19.94 3.00
CA GLN A 6 -10.19 -20.64 1.72
C GLN A 6 -10.23 -19.67 0.53
N MET A 7 -10.75 -18.45 0.71
CA MET A 7 -10.75 -17.42 -0.33
C MET A 7 -9.33 -16.88 -0.60
N ILE A 8 -8.50 -16.75 0.45
CA ILE A 8 -7.12 -16.23 0.38
C ILE A 8 -6.18 -17.19 -0.37
N ASN A 9 -6.35 -18.51 -0.22
CA ASN A 9 -5.48 -19.51 -0.87
C ASN A 9 -5.71 -19.67 -2.39
N SER A 10 -6.82 -19.14 -2.93
CA SER A 10 -7.07 -19.12 -4.38
C SER A 10 -6.34 -17.98 -5.11
N ILE A 11 -5.71 -17.05 -4.39
CA ILE A 11 -5.23 -15.76 -4.94
C ILE A 11 -3.79 -15.85 -5.47
N ALA A 12 -2.97 -16.80 -5.00
CA ALA A 12 -1.52 -16.77 -5.27
C ALA A 12 -1.08 -17.37 -6.62
N SER A 13 -1.91 -18.17 -7.31
CA SER A 13 -1.53 -18.82 -8.58
C SER A 13 -2.35 -18.39 -9.80
N LYS A 14 -3.34 -17.49 -9.62
CA LYS A 14 -4.17 -16.90 -10.68
C LYS A 14 -4.22 -15.39 -10.51
N GLY A 15 -3.42 -14.64 -11.26
CA GLY A 15 -3.60 -13.18 -11.33
C GLY A 15 -2.39 -12.36 -11.73
N LEU A 16 -1.66 -12.77 -12.77
CA LEU A 16 -0.64 -11.93 -13.44
C LEU A 16 -1.01 -11.69 -14.92
N ARG A 17 -2.23 -12.04 -15.34
CA ARG A 17 -2.62 -11.93 -16.75
C ARG A 17 -3.13 -10.51 -17.04
N ASP A 18 -2.37 -9.85 -17.91
CA ASP A 18 -2.71 -8.66 -18.70
C ASP A 18 -3.32 -7.48 -17.91
N ILE A 19 -2.58 -6.96 -16.91
CA ILE A 19 -2.84 -5.59 -16.44
C ILE A 19 -2.34 -4.63 -17.52
N ILE A 20 -3.24 -3.88 -18.15
CA ILE A 20 -2.92 -2.99 -19.27
C ILE A 20 -3.38 -1.57 -18.94
N GLY A 21 -2.44 -0.62 -19.00
CA GLY A 21 -2.71 0.81 -18.92
C GLY A 21 -2.97 1.43 -20.30
N GLN A 22 -4.08 2.13 -20.45
CA GLN A 22 -4.44 2.90 -21.65
C GLN A 22 -4.56 4.38 -21.30
N SER A 23 -3.77 5.23 -21.96
CA SER A 23 -3.89 6.68 -21.81
C SER A 23 -5.26 7.16 -22.25
N VAL A 24 -5.77 8.17 -21.56
CA VAL A 24 -7.10 8.71 -21.78
C VAL A 24 -7.00 10.16 -22.21
N ASP A 25 -7.68 10.50 -23.31
CA ASP A 25 -7.87 11.90 -23.69
C ASP A 25 -9.04 12.47 -22.88
N ALA A 26 -8.71 13.35 -21.94
CA ALA A 26 -9.70 13.99 -21.06
C ALA A 26 -10.76 14.79 -21.84
N ALA A 27 -10.44 15.25 -23.07
CA ALA A 27 -11.41 15.92 -23.93
C ALA A 27 -12.50 14.97 -24.45
N VAL A 28 -12.26 13.65 -24.42
CA VAL A 28 -13.11 12.63 -25.03
C VAL A 28 -13.93 11.86 -23.99
N THR A 29 -13.36 11.55 -22.81
CA THR A 29 -13.99 10.60 -21.87
C THR A 29 -14.75 11.23 -20.70
N GLY A 30 -14.64 12.54 -20.51
CA GLY A 30 -15.35 13.27 -19.47
C GLY A 30 -15.01 12.86 -18.03
N PRO A 31 -15.58 13.54 -17.03
CA PRO A 31 -15.38 13.23 -15.62
C PRO A 31 -16.09 11.93 -15.19
N VAL A 32 -15.48 11.19 -14.27
CA VAL A 32 -16.05 9.97 -13.66
C VAL A 32 -16.45 10.25 -12.22
N LEU A 33 -17.69 9.93 -11.84
CA LEU A 33 -18.16 10.02 -10.47
C LEU A 33 -17.90 8.70 -9.73
N VAL A 34 -17.25 8.78 -8.58
CA VAL A 34 -17.04 7.65 -7.66
C VAL A 34 -17.47 8.02 -6.25
N ARG A 35 -17.64 7.03 -5.37
CA ARG A 35 -17.91 7.23 -3.94
C ARG A 35 -19.03 8.24 -3.63
N SER A 36 -20.21 8.04 -4.19
CA SER A 36 -21.41 8.87 -3.86
C SER A 36 -21.91 8.68 -2.42
N ASP A 37 -21.36 7.71 -1.68
CA ASP A 37 -21.74 7.33 -0.33
C ASP A 37 -20.98 8.09 0.78
N ILE A 38 -20.10 9.03 0.43
CA ILE A 38 -19.25 9.75 1.40
C ILE A 38 -19.90 11.07 1.85
N PRO A 39 -19.57 11.59 3.04
CA PRO A 39 -20.22 12.78 3.61
C PRO A 39 -20.17 14.03 2.71
N GLU A 40 -19.08 14.22 1.96
CA GLU A 40 -18.87 15.36 1.07
C GLU A 40 -19.59 15.23 -0.29
N GLY A 41 -20.26 14.11 -0.54
CA GLY A 41 -20.88 13.79 -1.82
C GLY A 41 -19.93 13.08 -2.79
N PRO A 42 -20.37 12.80 -4.03
CA PRO A 42 -19.58 12.04 -4.99
C PRO A 42 -18.26 12.73 -5.33
N VAL A 43 -17.19 11.96 -5.36
CA VAL A 43 -15.87 12.43 -5.79
C VAL A 43 -15.81 12.37 -7.32
N VAL A 44 -15.42 13.48 -7.93
CA VAL A 44 -15.27 13.59 -9.37
C VAL A 44 -13.79 13.33 -9.72
N LEU A 45 -13.55 12.34 -10.57
CA LEU A 45 -12.22 12.03 -11.09
C LEU A 45 -12.10 12.53 -12.53
N THR A 46 -10.91 13.02 -12.88
CA THR A 46 -10.49 13.24 -14.26
C THR A 46 -9.33 12.28 -14.54
N PRO A 47 -9.60 11.06 -15.06
CA PRO A 47 -8.55 10.09 -15.31
C PRO A 47 -7.59 10.54 -16.41
N THR A 48 -6.30 10.30 -16.20
CA THR A 48 -5.27 10.43 -17.24
C THR A 48 -4.95 9.09 -17.90
N ARG A 49 -5.26 7.99 -17.21
CA ARG A 49 -5.05 6.62 -17.68
C ARG A 49 -6.08 5.67 -17.05
N HIS A 50 -6.53 4.69 -17.82
CA HIS A 50 -7.34 3.58 -17.34
C HIS A 50 -6.49 2.31 -17.30
N TYR A 51 -6.56 1.58 -16.20
CA TYR A 51 -5.94 0.26 -16.08
C TYR A 51 -7.00 -0.81 -16.11
N TYR A 52 -6.80 -1.82 -16.95
CA TYR A 52 -7.68 -2.97 -17.08
C TYR A 52 -6.96 -4.23 -16.64
N CYS A 53 -7.68 -5.17 -16.04
CA CYS A 53 -7.21 -6.53 -15.75
C CYS A 53 -8.24 -7.49 -16.34
N ASP A 54 -7.80 -8.42 -17.19
CA ASP A 54 -8.69 -9.35 -17.91
C ASP A 54 -9.88 -8.65 -18.60
N GLY A 55 -9.62 -7.49 -19.22
CA GLY A 55 -10.62 -6.69 -19.93
C GLY A 55 -11.61 -5.92 -19.04
N ARG A 56 -11.47 -5.97 -17.72
CA ARG A 56 -12.30 -5.22 -16.77
C ARG A 56 -11.54 -4.03 -16.22
N LEU A 57 -12.21 -2.89 -16.11
CA LEU A 57 -11.62 -1.68 -15.54
C LEU A 57 -11.25 -1.94 -14.07
N LEU A 58 -9.96 -1.84 -13.77
CA LEU A 58 -9.39 -2.07 -12.45
C LEU A 58 -9.24 -0.74 -11.70
N ALA A 59 -8.58 0.23 -12.32
CA ALA A 59 -8.19 1.48 -11.68
C ALA A 59 -8.06 2.63 -12.67
N TYR A 60 -8.07 3.84 -12.13
CA TYR A 60 -7.73 5.09 -12.78
C TYR A 60 -6.38 5.57 -12.28
N GLU A 61 -5.56 6.14 -13.16
CA GLU A 61 -4.53 7.12 -12.76
C GLU A 61 -5.15 8.52 -12.82
N ILE A 62 -4.90 9.32 -11.79
CA ILE A 62 -5.38 10.70 -11.70
C ILE A 62 -4.26 11.65 -11.28
N THR A 63 -4.47 12.94 -11.45
CA THR A 63 -3.55 14.00 -10.98
C THR A 63 -4.16 14.87 -9.88
N ASP A 64 -5.45 14.70 -9.57
CA ASP A 64 -6.14 15.48 -8.55
C ASP A 64 -5.81 14.96 -7.15
N ALA A 65 -4.88 15.66 -6.49
CA ALA A 65 -4.44 15.37 -5.14
C ALA A 65 -5.56 15.52 -4.09
N GLN A 66 -6.52 16.43 -4.28
CA GLN A 66 -7.62 16.63 -3.34
C GLN A 66 -8.63 15.50 -3.45
N ALA A 67 -8.99 15.10 -4.68
CA ALA A 67 -9.84 13.94 -4.91
C ALA A 67 -9.22 12.67 -4.30
N PHE A 68 -7.93 12.43 -4.54
CA PHE A 68 -7.21 11.29 -3.93
C PHE A 68 -7.24 11.35 -2.40
N TRP A 69 -6.93 12.52 -1.82
CA TRP A 69 -6.90 12.70 -0.37
C TRP A 69 -8.27 12.46 0.28
N ALA A 70 -9.35 12.92 -0.35
CA ALA A 70 -10.72 12.69 0.14
C ALA A 70 -11.05 11.19 0.20
N LEU A 71 -10.68 10.43 -0.85
CA LEU A 71 -10.87 8.99 -0.92
C LEU A 71 -10.01 8.24 0.11
N LEU A 72 -8.74 8.64 0.28
CA LEU A 72 -7.84 8.08 1.30
C LEU A 72 -8.38 8.30 2.71
N ARG A 73 -8.76 9.54 3.04
CA ARG A 73 -9.32 9.89 4.34
C ARG A 73 -10.57 9.06 4.63
N GLN A 74 -11.47 8.93 3.64
CA GLN A 74 -12.68 8.15 3.82
C GLN A 74 -12.37 6.66 4.02
N ALA A 75 -11.55 6.05 3.16
CA ALA A 75 -11.19 4.64 3.27
C ALA A 75 -10.54 4.35 4.63
N LYS A 76 -9.66 5.24 5.11
CA LYS A 76 -9.05 5.19 6.43
C LYS A 76 -10.09 5.28 7.56
N ALA A 77 -11.01 6.25 7.49
CA ALA A 77 -12.04 6.45 8.51
C ALA A 77 -12.97 5.23 8.66
N GLU A 78 -13.24 4.50 7.57
CA GLU A 78 -14.08 3.31 7.59
C GLU A 78 -13.46 2.12 8.34
N HIS A 79 -12.16 2.16 8.64
CA HIS A 79 -11.49 1.19 9.51
C HIS A 79 -11.58 1.53 11.01
N GLY A 80 -12.17 2.67 11.37
CA GLY A 80 -12.14 3.18 12.75
C GLY A 80 -10.70 3.30 13.26
N ASP A 81 -10.45 2.84 14.49
CA ASP A 81 -9.14 2.93 15.14
C ASP A 81 -8.03 2.18 14.38
N ARG A 82 -8.39 1.16 13.59
CA ARG A 82 -7.46 0.38 12.75
C ARG A 82 -6.96 1.16 11.52
N GLY A 83 -7.59 2.29 11.21
CA GLY A 83 -7.16 3.19 10.14
C GLY A 83 -5.82 3.87 10.44
N ALA A 84 -5.41 4.00 11.70
CA ALA A 84 -4.18 4.70 12.12
C ALA A 84 -2.89 4.13 11.50
N THR A 85 -2.90 2.87 11.07
CA THR A 85 -1.78 2.22 10.34
C THR A 85 -1.44 2.84 8.98
N VAL A 86 -2.37 3.60 8.39
CA VAL A 86 -2.14 4.35 7.15
C VAL A 86 -2.01 5.83 7.49
N LEU A 87 -0.85 6.41 7.18
CA LEU A 87 -0.62 7.84 7.37
C LEU A 87 -1.49 8.69 6.41
N LEU A 88 -2.02 9.79 6.93
CA LEU A 88 -2.81 10.77 6.17
C LEU A 88 -2.08 12.12 6.14
N PRO A 89 -1.10 12.31 5.24
CA PRO A 89 -0.46 13.61 5.06
C PRO A 89 -1.43 14.62 4.44
N ALA A 90 -1.06 15.90 4.44
CA ALA A 90 -1.80 16.94 3.73
C ALA A 90 -1.86 16.65 2.21
N ALA A 91 -2.94 17.09 1.55
CA ALA A 91 -3.18 16.80 0.13
C ALA A 91 -2.02 17.25 -0.77
N GLU A 92 -1.31 18.32 -0.42
CA GLU A 92 -0.16 18.85 -1.14
C GLU A 92 0.96 17.81 -1.31
N HIS A 93 1.10 16.87 -0.37
CA HIS A 93 2.06 15.77 -0.44
C HIS A 93 1.90 14.94 -1.72
N PHE A 94 0.67 14.84 -2.24
CA PHE A 94 0.32 13.99 -3.37
C PHE A 94 0.55 14.65 -4.74
N ARG A 95 0.88 15.94 -4.82
CA ARG A 95 1.13 16.63 -6.11
C ARG A 95 2.33 16.07 -6.88
N ASN A 96 3.31 15.49 -6.18
CA ASN A 96 4.52 14.90 -6.75
C ASN A 96 4.49 13.36 -6.70
N ARG A 97 3.29 12.79 -6.85
CA ARG A 97 3.02 11.35 -6.83
C ARG A 97 2.18 11.00 -8.06
N ARG A 98 2.31 9.75 -8.51
CA ARG A 98 1.31 9.10 -9.35
C ARG A 98 0.22 8.56 -8.42
N LEU A 99 -1.03 8.85 -8.73
CA LEU A 99 -2.17 8.57 -7.85
C LEU A 99 -3.09 7.57 -8.53
N PHE A 100 -3.29 6.44 -7.88
CA PHE A 100 -4.09 5.33 -8.40
C PHE A 100 -5.31 5.15 -7.53
N VAL A 101 -6.47 5.03 -8.19
CA VAL A 101 -7.78 4.90 -7.54
C VAL A 101 -8.51 3.73 -8.20
N SER A 102 -9.09 2.81 -7.42
CA SER A 102 -9.91 1.74 -7.96
C SER A 102 -11.08 2.30 -8.77
N HIS A 103 -11.62 1.52 -9.71
CA HIS A 103 -12.69 1.97 -10.59
C HIS A 103 -13.97 2.47 -9.85
N ASP A 104 -14.15 2.12 -8.57
CA ASP A 104 -15.26 2.52 -7.71
C ASP A 104 -14.86 3.57 -6.64
N GLY A 105 -13.58 3.98 -6.61
CA GLY A 105 -13.04 4.91 -5.62
C GLY A 105 -12.92 4.35 -4.20
N MET A 106 -13.12 3.06 -3.99
CA MET A 106 -13.05 2.45 -2.66
C MET A 106 -11.64 2.07 -2.23
N ALA A 107 -10.67 2.06 -3.13
CA ALA A 107 -9.27 1.78 -2.81
C ALA A 107 -8.33 2.73 -3.54
N VAL A 108 -7.22 3.05 -2.89
CA VAL A 108 -6.24 4.04 -3.35
C VAL A 108 -4.81 3.61 -3.02
N LEU A 109 -3.86 4.04 -3.85
CA LEU A 109 -2.43 3.99 -3.56
C LEU A 109 -1.70 5.13 -4.28
N ALA A 110 -0.57 5.55 -3.71
CA ALA A 110 0.31 6.55 -4.30
C ALA A 110 1.67 5.94 -4.61
N LEU A 111 2.24 6.32 -5.75
CA LEU A 111 3.57 5.90 -6.19
C LEU A 111 4.45 7.14 -6.41
N GLY A 112 5.65 7.12 -5.84
CA GLY A 112 6.61 8.22 -6.01
C GLY A 112 7.12 8.32 -7.46
N ASN A 113 7.19 9.55 -7.96
CA ASN A 113 7.51 9.87 -9.36
C ASN A 113 8.62 10.90 -9.53
N THR A 114 9.23 11.37 -8.43
CA THR A 114 10.43 12.21 -8.47
C THR A 114 11.67 11.36 -8.38
N GLU A 115 12.84 11.92 -8.71
CA GLU A 115 14.12 11.21 -8.56
C GLU A 115 14.31 10.63 -7.16
N ASP A 116 14.05 11.41 -6.11
CA ASP A 116 14.25 11.00 -4.72
C ASP A 116 13.22 9.99 -4.19
N THR A 117 12.09 9.80 -4.89
CA THR A 117 10.98 8.98 -4.39
C THR A 117 10.52 7.93 -5.38
N ARG A 118 11.23 7.77 -6.50
CA ARG A 118 10.85 6.86 -7.57
C ARG A 118 10.71 5.45 -7.04
N GLY A 119 9.55 4.83 -7.27
CA GLY A 119 9.26 3.47 -6.83
C GLY A 119 8.81 3.35 -5.37
N TYR A 120 8.73 4.47 -4.62
CA TYR A 120 8.17 4.49 -3.27
C TYR A 120 6.66 4.29 -3.32
N LEU A 121 6.18 3.17 -2.78
CA LEU A 121 4.77 2.88 -2.62
C LEU A 121 4.28 3.39 -1.25
N SER A 122 3.27 4.25 -1.26
CA SER A 122 2.73 4.88 -0.05
C SER A 122 1.22 5.02 -0.09
N SER A 123 0.61 5.32 1.07
CA SER A 123 -0.82 5.63 1.20
C SER A 123 -1.74 4.57 0.59
N VAL A 124 -1.34 3.31 0.77
CA VAL A 124 -2.08 2.13 0.33
C VAL A 124 -3.26 1.91 1.28
N CYS A 125 -4.48 2.12 0.81
CA CYS A 125 -5.68 1.96 1.63
C CYS A 125 -6.85 1.47 0.81
N LYS A 126 -7.67 0.60 1.40
CA LYS A 126 -8.98 0.22 0.83
C LYS A 126 -10.07 0.33 1.88
N SER A 127 -11.27 0.69 1.47
CA SER A 127 -12.47 0.56 2.27
C SER A 127 -12.68 -0.92 2.68
N PRO A 128 -13.15 -1.20 3.90
CA PRO A 128 -13.67 -2.52 4.24
C PRO A 128 -14.80 -2.99 3.31
N LYS A 129 -15.52 -2.05 2.67
CA LYS A 129 -16.61 -2.33 1.73
C LYS A 129 -16.13 -2.64 0.31
N TYR A 130 -14.84 -2.43 0.01
CA TYR A 130 -14.29 -2.65 -1.33
C TYR A 130 -14.41 -4.13 -1.71
N PRO A 131 -15.21 -4.49 -2.74
CA PRO A 131 -15.39 -5.88 -3.14
C PRO A 131 -14.21 -6.41 -3.97
N GLY A 132 -13.35 -5.51 -4.48
CA GLY A 132 -12.19 -5.87 -5.29
C GLY A 132 -10.98 -6.30 -4.47
N SER A 133 -9.95 -6.73 -5.20
CA SER A 133 -8.72 -7.24 -4.59
C SER A 133 -7.66 -6.16 -4.46
N MET A 134 -7.26 -5.86 -3.23
CA MET A 134 -6.10 -5.00 -2.97
C MET A 134 -4.82 -5.56 -3.58
N THR A 135 -4.72 -6.89 -3.71
CA THR A 135 -3.61 -7.58 -4.37
C THR A 135 -3.46 -7.12 -5.82
N GLN A 136 -4.55 -6.98 -6.58
CA GLN A 136 -4.49 -6.55 -7.98
C GLN A 136 -4.00 -5.11 -8.13
N LEU A 137 -4.43 -4.20 -7.24
CA LEU A 137 -3.93 -2.83 -7.22
C LEU A 137 -2.45 -2.77 -6.85
N LEU A 138 -2.00 -3.59 -5.90
CA LEU A 138 -0.58 -3.67 -5.55
C LEU A 138 0.26 -4.28 -6.66
N GLN A 139 -0.26 -5.27 -7.38
CA GLN A 139 0.39 -5.82 -8.58
C GLN A 139 0.51 -4.77 -9.68
N LEU A 140 -0.54 -3.97 -9.90
CA LEU A 140 -0.48 -2.81 -10.78
C LEU A 140 0.64 -1.84 -10.33
N ALA A 141 0.73 -1.52 -9.04
CA ALA A 141 1.77 -0.62 -8.54
C ALA A 141 3.18 -1.19 -8.81
N ILE A 142 3.40 -2.49 -8.59
CA ILE A 142 4.67 -3.17 -8.88
C ILE A 142 5.00 -3.10 -10.38
N GLN A 143 4.02 -3.40 -11.26
CA GLN A 143 4.18 -3.28 -12.71
C GLN A 143 4.53 -1.84 -13.13
N GLU A 144 3.98 -0.86 -12.43
CA GLU A 144 4.24 0.57 -12.65
C GLU A 144 5.51 1.09 -11.95
N GLY A 145 6.31 0.20 -11.37
CA GLY A 145 7.66 0.49 -10.85
C GLY A 145 7.76 0.62 -9.33
N ALA A 146 6.72 0.24 -8.57
CA ALA A 146 6.83 0.16 -7.11
C ALA A 146 7.88 -0.88 -6.71
N ASN A 147 8.85 -0.45 -5.91
CA ASN A 147 9.96 -1.31 -5.48
C ASN A 147 10.38 -1.12 -4.02
N HIS A 148 9.79 -0.17 -3.28
CA HIS A 148 10.02 -0.05 -1.85
C HIS A 148 8.88 0.62 -1.12
N LEU A 149 8.81 0.39 0.19
CA LEU A 149 7.82 1.00 1.10
C LEU A 149 8.29 0.88 2.56
N PHE A 150 7.57 1.54 3.46
CA PHE A 150 7.58 1.18 4.87
C PHE A 150 6.14 1.01 5.39
N CYS A 151 5.98 0.21 6.43
CA CYS A 151 4.71 0.10 7.15
C CYS A 151 4.94 -0.25 8.62
N PHE A 152 3.97 0.09 9.48
CA PHE A 152 3.92 -0.45 10.83
C PHE A 152 3.89 -1.98 10.80
N ASP A 153 4.58 -2.61 11.75
CA ASP A 153 4.64 -4.06 11.91
C ASP A 153 3.34 -4.59 12.50
N THR A 154 2.32 -4.58 11.65
CA THR A 154 0.98 -5.08 11.92
C THR A 154 0.61 -6.15 10.89
N CYS A 155 -0.68 -6.40 10.67
CA CYS A 155 -1.13 -7.26 9.58
C CYS A 155 -0.61 -6.85 8.19
N LEU A 156 -0.21 -5.58 8.00
CA LEU A 156 0.33 -5.05 6.75
C LEU A 156 1.63 -5.76 6.30
N THR A 157 2.51 -6.12 7.25
CA THR A 157 3.76 -6.83 6.95
C THR A 157 3.51 -8.12 6.16
N ALA A 158 2.49 -8.89 6.54
CA ALA A 158 2.15 -10.14 5.86
C ALA A 158 1.66 -9.92 4.43
N TYR A 159 0.90 -8.84 4.16
CA TYR A 159 0.43 -8.51 2.81
C TYR A 159 1.59 -8.20 1.87
N TYR A 160 2.52 -7.34 2.28
CA TYR A 160 3.64 -6.95 1.42
C TYR A 160 4.60 -8.12 1.15
N ARG A 161 4.86 -8.97 2.15
CA ARG A 161 5.69 -10.16 1.98
C ARG A 161 5.15 -11.13 0.93
N ARG A 162 3.85 -11.37 0.92
CA ARG A 162 3.20 -12.23 -0.09
C ARG A 162 3.32 -11.70 -1.52
N LEU A 163 3.57 -10.40 -1.66
CA LEU A 163 3.76 -9.71 -2.94
C LEU A 163 5.23 -9.60 -3.35
N GLY A 164 6.16 -10.24 -2.63
CA GLY A 164 7.60 -10.21 -2.97
C GLY A 164 8.37 -9.04 -2.35
N PHE A 165 7.77 -8.30 -1.41
CA PHE A 165 8.51 -7.31 -0.62
C PHE A 165 9.20 -7.98 0.57
N ARG A 166 10.52 -7.84 0.66
CA ARG A 166 11.33 -8.34 1.76
C ARG A 166 11.70 -7.20 2.71
N PRO A 167 11.55 -7.36 4.04
CA PRO A 167 12.01 -6.36 4.98
C PRO A 167 13.55 -6.29 4.97
N VAL A 168 14.08 -5.07 5.02
CA VAL A 168 15.53 -4.80 4.98
C VAL A 168 16.06 -4.20 6.27
N CYS A 169 15.24 -3.41 6.96
CA CYS A 169 15.51 -2.90 8.29
C CYS A 169 14.20 -2.47 8.95
N ARG A 170 14.28 -2.11 10.23
CA ARG A 170 13.17 -1.54 10.99
C ARG A 170 13.63 -0.41 11.89
N VAL A 171 12.72 0.48 12.25
CA VAL A 171 12.93 1.51 13.27
C VAL A 171 11.93 1.29 14.39
N SER A 172 12.30 1.65 15.62
CA SER A 172 11.36 1.51 16.73
C SER A 172 10.20 2.49 16.59
N PHE A 173 9.04 2.15 17.14
CA PHE A 173 7.87 3.04 17.16
C PHE A 173 8.22 4.42 17.74
N GLU A 174 9.09 4.49 18.76
CA GLU A 174 9.51 5.76 19.36
C GLU A 174 10.41 6.59 18.44
N VAL A 175 11.26 5.95 17.64
CA VAL A 175 12.10 6.63 16.64
C VAL A 175 11.25 7.14 15.48
N PHE A 176 10.22 6.38 15.09
CA PHE A 176 9.30 6.78 14.03
C PHE A 176 8.35 7.90 14.45
N GLY A 177 7.86 7.82 15.68
CA GLY A 177 6.86 8.73 16.22
C GLY A 177 5.44 8.18 16.08
N GLU A 178 4.60 8.55 17.03
CA GLU A 178 3.19 8.15 17.09
C GLU A 178 2.35 9.01 16.14
N PRO A 179 1.57 8.41 15.21
CA PRO A 179 0.58 9.15 14.45
C PRO A 179 -0.43 9.84 15.37
N CYS A 180 -0.90 11.02 14.98
CA CYS A 180 -1.79 11.82 15.81
C CYS A 180 -3.14 11.16 16.14
N ASP A 181 -3.58 10.19 15.35
CA ASP A 181 -4.82 9.42 15.53
C ASP A 181 -4.57 7.98 16.03
N TRP A 182 -3.38 7.69 16.58
CA TRP A 182 -3.03 6.36 17.05
C TRP A 182 -3.68 6.03 18.40
N ASP A 183 -4.39 4.90 18.47
CA ASP A 183 -4.88 4.32 19.72
C ASP A 183 -4.10 3.06 20.07
N ARG A 184 -3.23 3.14 21.09
CA ARG A 184 -2.40 2.00 21.52
C ARG A 184 -3.23 0.80 21.97
N GLU A 185 -4.42 0.99 22.52
CA GLU A 185 -5.28 -0.13 22.95
C GLU A 185 -5.81 -0.90 21.74
N ALA A 186 -6.20 -0.19 20.66
CA ALA A 186 -6.62 -0.80 19.41
C ALA A 186 -5.52 -1.66 18.75
N TYR A 187 -4.25 -1.37 19.06
CA TYR A 187 -3.08 -2.10 18.55
C TYR A 187 -2.34 -2.93 19.61
N ARG A 188 -2.93 -3.18 20.79
CA ARG A 188 -2.24 -3.86 21.91
C ARG A 188 -1.69 -5.24 21.56
N GLU A 189 -2.22 -5.88 20.52
CA GLU A 189 -1.75 -7.18 20.02
C GLU A 189 -0.44 -7.09 19.23
N TYR A 190 -0.02 -5.87 18.83
CA TYR A 190 1.20 -5.60 18.11
C TYR A 190 2.24 -4.89 18.99
N GLY A 191 3.49 -4.92 18.52
CA GLY A 191 4.64 -4.35 19.22
C GLY A 191 5.50 -5.41 19.90
N PRO A 192 6.77 -5.08 20.19
CA PRO A 192 7.68 -5.98 20.89
C PRO A 192 7.24 -6.20 22.34
N ALA A 193 7.78 -7.25 22.96
CA ALA A 193 7.48 -7.58 24.35
C ALA A 193 7.71 -6.38 25.28
N GLY A 194 6.69 -6.04 26.08
CA GLY A 194 6.71 -4.87 26.96
C GLY A 194 6.36 -3.52 26.30
N LYS A 195 6.02 -3.51 25.00
CA LYS A 195 5.60 -2.32 24.25
C LYS A 195 4.32 -2.58 23.43
N ALA A 196 3.33 -3.18 24.04
CA ALA A 196 2.03 -3.42 23.43
C ALA A 196 1.43 -2.11 22.89
N GLY A 197 0.90 -2.14 21.66
CA GLY A 197 0.34 -0.96 21.01
C GLY A 197 1.36 -0.07 20.30
N CYS A 198 2.65 -0.42 20.34
CA CYS A 198 3.75 0.32 19.72
C CYS A 198 4.50 -0.56 18.70
N PRO A 199 3.87 -0.94 17.58
CA PRO A 199 4.55 -1.71 16.53
C PRO A 199 5.70 -0.94 15.91
N ASP A 200 6.85 -1.59 15.75
CA ASP A 200 7.97 -1.02 14.99
C ASP A 200 7.56 -0.74 13.54
N VAL A 201 8.36 0.05 12.82
CA VAL A 201 8.12 0.31 11.39
C VAL A 201 9.15 -0.44 10.56
N ASN A 202 8.66 -1.36 9.72
CA ASN A 202 9.46 -2.16 8.81
C ASN A 202 9.62 -1.44 7.47
N TYR A 203 10.84 -1.40 6.97
CA TYR A 203 11.20 -0.90 5.64
C TYR A 203 11.40 -2.10 4.72
N PHE A 204 10.81 -2.06 3.53
CA PHE A 204 10.79 -3.16 2.58
C PHE A 204 11.36 -2.76 1.24
N CYS A 205 12.08 -3.70 0.63
CA CYS A 205 12.51 -3.66 -0.76
C CYS A 205 11.81 -4.79 -1.52
N TYR A 206 11.32 -4.50 -2.73
CA TYR A 206 10.80 -5.50 -3.65
C TYR A 206 11.95 -6.33 -4.20
N ASP A 207 11.79 -7.65 -4.16
CA ASP A 207 12.76 -8.62 -4.69
C ASP A 207 12.00 -9.60 -5.60
N PRO A 208 12.08 -9.45 -6.93
CA PRO A 208 11.33 -10.30 -7.86
C PRO A 208 11.81 -11.76 -7.86
N CYS A 209 12.99 -12.03 -7.28
CA CYS A 209 13.56 -13.37 -7.19
C CYS A 209 13.08 -14.16 -5.96
N GLN A 210 12.37 -13.51 -5.02
CA GLN A 210 11.60 -14.26 -4.05
C GLN A 210 10.36 -14.84 -4.77
N PRO A 211 10.20 -16.17 -4.80
CA PRO A 211 8.98 -16.73 -5.37
C PRO A 211 7.79 -16.13 -4.62
N LEU A 212 6.79 -15.65 -5.36
CA LEU A 212 5.44 -15.46 -4.85
C LEU A 212 5.06 -16.79 -4.22
N SER A 213 5.22 -16.95 -2.90
CA SER A 213 5.03 -18.24 -2.28
C SER A 213 3.54 -18.53 -2.36
N CYS A 214 3.18 -19.34 -3.35
CA CYS A 214 1.87 -19.96 -3.48
C CYS A 214 1.60 -20.92 -2.30
N ALA A 215 2.61 -21.18 -1.47
CA ALA A 215 2.45 -21.76 -0.16
C ALA A 215 1.69 -20.79 0.72
N ALA A 216 0.43 -21.14 0.95
CA ALA A 216 -0.28 -20.80 2.16
C ALA A 216 0.49 -21.33 3.37
N ASP A 217 1.60 -20.67 3.72
CA ASP A 217 2.05 -20.75 5.08
C ASP A 217 0.89 -20.18 5.91
N PRO A 218 0.38 -20.93 6.90
CA PRO A 218 -0.64 -20.41 7.79
C PRO A 218 -0.17 -19.05 8.30
N VAL A 219 -1.11 -18.16 8.58
CA VAL A 219 -0.91 -16.81 9.12
C VAL A 219 -0.17 -16.82 10.50
N ASP A 220 0.37 -17.97 10.90
CA ASP A 220 1.00 -18.30 12.17
C ASP A 220 2.53 -18.48 12.10
N VAL A 221 3.20 -17.96 11.08
CA VAL A 221 4.65 -17.75 11.22
C VAL A 221 4.90 -16.26 11.30
N ALA A 222 4.79 -15.76 12.53
CA ALA A 222 5.72 -14.79 13.04
C ALA A 222 7.13 -15.28 12.69
N LEU A 223 7.60 -14.98 11.47
CA LEU A 223 9.01 -14.99 11.17
C LEU A 223 9.51 -13.88 12.08
N ALA A 224 10.04 -14.32 13.22
CA ALA A 224 10.26 -13.49 14.37
C ALA A 224 10.97 -12.23 13.88
N SER A 225 10.40 -11.07 14.21
CA SER A 225 10.97 -9.78 13.81
C SER A 225 12.45 -9.66 14.17
N THR A 226 12.97 -10.54 15.05
CA THR A 226 14.35 -10.69 15.52
C THR A 226 15.44 -10.65 14.46
N ASP A 227 15.21 -11.09 13.22
CA ASP A 227 16.27 -11.12 12.19
C ASP A 227 16.37 -9.83 11.36
N ILE A 228 15.39 -8.92 11.47
CA ILE A 228 15.41 -7.64 10.77
C ILE A 228 16.25 -6.65 11.60
N PRO A 229 17.34 -6.07 11.04
CA PRO A 229 18.21 -5.18 11.80
C PRO A 229 17.48 -3.87 12.15
N TYR A 230 17.70 -3.37 13.37
CA TYR A 230 17.25 -2.04 13.76
C TYR A 230 18.16 -0.96 13.18
N ALA A 231 17.54 0.04 12.57
CA ALA A 231 18.14 1.34 12.35
C ALA A 231 17.89 2.23 13.58
N SER A 232 18.91 2.98 13.99
CA SER A 232 18.87 3.90 15.14
C SER A 232 18.21 5.25 14.81
N SER A 233 17.92 5.52 13.54
CA SER A 233 17.27 6.75 13.07
C SER A 233 16.54 6.54 11.75
N LEU A 234 15.61 7.45 11.43
CA LEU A 234 14.92 7.47 10.13
C LEU A 234 15.90 7.66 8.97
N GLN A 235 16.94 8.47 9.15
CA GLN A 235 17.97 8.67 8.14
C GLN A 235 18.71 7.37 7.84
N GLN A 236 19.16 6.65 8.88
CA GLN A 236 19.85 5.37 8.70
C GLN A 236 18.94 4.33 8.03
N ALA A 237 17.65 4.30 8.37
CA ALA A 237 16.68 3.40 7.74
C ALA A 237 16.53 3.71 6.24
N ASN A 238 16.41 5.00 5.87
CA ASN A 238 16.37 5.44 4.48
C ASN A 238 17.66 5.08 3.72
N ASP A 239 18.83 5.23 4.35
CA ASP A 239 20.12 4.89 3.74
C ASP A 239 20.31 3.38 3.53
N ILE A 240 19.83 2.55 4.46
CA ILE A 240 19.79 1.09 4.29
C ILE A 240 18.85 0.73 3.14
N LEU A 241 17.63 1.28 3.15
CA LEU A 241 16.64 0.99 2.12
C LEU A 241 17.13 1.39 0.73
N LYS A 242 17.66 2.60 0.58
CA LYS A 242 18.21 3.09 -0.70
C LYS A 242 19.30 2.18 -1.24
N ARG A 243 20.26 1.76 -0.41
CA ARG A 243 21.32 0.82 -0.82
C ARG A 243 20.77 -0.52 -1.30
N GLU A 244 19.76 -1.05 -0.63
CA GLU A 244 19.14 -2.32 -1.03
C GLU A 244 18.35 -2.18 -2.34
N VAL A 245 17.62 -1.08 -2.53
CA VAL A 245 16.93 -0.77 -3.79
C VAL A 245 17.93 -0.62 -4.95
N ASP A 246 18.99 0.16 -4.75
CA ASP A 246 20.05 0.36 -5.76
C ASP A 246 20.72 -0.97 -6.12
N ARG A 247 20.95 -1.86 -5.14
CA ARG A 247 21.49 -3.21 -5.38
C ARG A 247 20.55 -4.06 -6.22
N VAL A 248 19.26 -4.09 -5.93
CA VAL A 248 18.28 -4.89 -6.68
C VAL A 248 18.12 -4.36 -8.10
N LEU A 249 18.05 -3.05 -8.28
CA LEU A 249 17.97 -2.43 -9.61
C LEU A 249 19.21 -2.71 -10.47
N ALA A 250 20.40 -2.83 -9.87
CA ALA A 250 21.62 -3.18 -10.59
C ALA A 250 21.66 -4.65 -11.08
N LEU A 251 20.74 -5.51 -10.61
CA LEU A 251 20.64 -6.92 -11.00
C LEU A 251 19.59 -7.17 -12.09
N GLN A 252 18.80 -6.16 -12.47
CA GLN A 252 17.72 -6.22 -13.47
C GLN A 252 18.19 -5.66 -14.81
#